data_AF-A0A1R1CIJ5-F1
#
_entry.id   AF-A0A1R1CIJ5-F1
#
_cell.length_a   1.000
_cell.length_b   1.000
_cell.length_c   1.000
_cell.angle_alpha   90.00
_cell.angle_beta   90.00
_cell.angle_gamma   90.00
#
_symmetry.space_group_name_H-M   'P 1'
#
loop_
_entity.id
_entity.type
_entity.pdbx_description
1 polymer ?
#
loop_
_entity_poly.entity_id
_entity_poly.type
_entity_poly.pdbx_seq_one_letter_code
_entity_poly.pdbx_strand_id
1 'polypeptide(L)'
;MKVKFSIIGGSGFRAQYYLRIAQAMPDRFHISGMVVRDIEKGKAMEEQWGVTTYRTLEQLLKSEAPDFIVVSVSGAAGMNYLLQLAEIGIPALAETPPAPNMEGLELLYDKLIVPGARIQVAEQYQYHPIQEARLAAIASGMLGKVTETTVSISHLYHGVSLIRKMLGVAFEEVKIRAMRFESNWVSGPTRSGPPTEDKLIASQRDLAWLDFGDRLGIYDFTKDQHRSWIRSNHLSVRGERGEIFDSRVIIQQETTIPLQLELKRINKGELENQEGYFLQGILCGERWLYENPFAPARLYDDEIAIASCLQKMADYVNGGPELYSLADASQDHYLGMMIEKAIQTGETITAPRQRWARDK
;
A
#
# COMPACT_ATOMS: atom_id res chain seq x y z
N MET A 1 19.21 10.20 11.75
CA MET A 1 18.69 9.83 13.08
C MET A 1 17.95 8.52 12.92
N LYS A 2 18.05 7.61 13.90
CA LYS A 2 17.36 6.32 13.86
C LYS A 2 15.86 6.53 14.03
N VAL A 3 15.04 5.88 13.21
CA VAL A 3 13.56 5.94 13.31
C VAL A 3 13.13 5.09 14.51
N LYS A 4 12.65 5.73 15.58
CA LYS A 4 12.20 5.04 16.80
C LYS A 4 10.68 5.01 16.83
N PHE A 5 10.08 3.83 16.78
CA PHE A 5 8.63 3.67 16.79
C PHE A 5 8.19 2.54 17.70
N SER A 6 6.94 2.58 18.11
CA SER A 6 6.29 1.48 18.83
C SER A 6 5.14 0.91 18.00
N ILE A 7 4.69 -0.31 18.32
CA ILE A 7 3.63 -0.98 17.55
C ILE A 7 2.45 -1.31 18.48
N ILE A 8 1.25 -0.93 18.08
CA ILE A 8 -0.01 -1.44 18.67
C ILE A 8 -0.52 -2.57 17.79
N GLY A 9 -0.68 -3.77 18.37
CA GLY A 9 -1.04 -4.96 17.61
C GLY A 9 0.19 -5.65 17.05
N GLY A 10 0.68 -6.66 17.79
CA GLY A 10 1.98 -7.27 17.56
C GLY A 10 2.00 -8.72 17.13
N SER A 11 1.00 -9.50 17.52
CA SER A 11 0.96 -10.95 17.27
C SER A 11 0.39 -11.32 15.89
N GLY A 12 0.09 -10.32 15.05
CA GLY A 12 -0.51 -10.53 13.74
C GLY A 12 0.54 -10.64 12.63
N PHE A 13 0.16 -11.27 11.52
CA PHE A 13 1.04 -11.44 10.35
C PHE A 13 1.61 -10.10 9.83
N ARG A 14 0.81 -9.02 9.83
CA ARG A 14 1.25 -7.67 9.41
C ARG A 14 2.34 -7.09 10.33
N ALA A 15 2.19 -7.25 11.64
CA ALA A 15 3.15 -6.74 12.62
C ALA A 15 4.56 -7.33 12.44
N GLN A 16 4.64 -8.58 11.96
CA GLN A 16 5.92 -9.24 11.71
C GLN A 16 6.75 -8.60 10.59
N TYR A 17 6.13 -7.85 9.66
CA TYR A 17 6.88 -7.10 8.65
C TYR A 17 7.76 -6.03 9.31
N TYR A 18 7.18 -5.23 10.20
CA TYR A 18 7.89 -4.18 10.93
C TYR A 18 9.05 -4.74 11.75
N LEU A 19 8.84 -5.90 12.39
CA LEU A 19 9.86 -6.59 13.17
C LEU A 19 11.03 -7.07 12.30
N ARG A 20 10.75 -7.70 11.15
CA ARG A 20 11.81 -8.14 10.21
C ARG A 20 12.57 -6.96 9.61
N ILE A 21 11.88 -5.87 9.29
CA ILE A 21 12.53 -4.63 8.80
C ILE A 21 13.49 -4.06 9.85
N ALA A 22 13.05 -3.96 11.12
CA ALA A 22 13.89 -3.48 12.21
C ALA A 22 15.08 -4.42 12.49
N GLN A 23 14.88 -5.73 12.40
CA GLN A 23 15.95 -6.72 12.53
C GLN A 23 16.95 -6.67 11.37
N ALA A 24 16.48 -6.46 10.14
CA ALA A 24 17.33 -6.39 8.95
C ALA A 24 18.11 -5.07 8.85
N MET A 25 17.61 -3.99 9.46
CA MET A 25 18.23 -2.66 9.44
C MET A 25 18.22 -2.02 10.85
N PRO A 26 18.93 -2.61 11.82
CA PRO A 26 18.88 -2.20 13.21
C PRO A 26 19.56 -0.86 13.47
N ASP A 27 20.32 -0.30 12.52
CA ASP A 27 20.88 1.05 12.64
C ASP A 27 19.90 2.14 12.17
N ARG A 28 18.87 1.76 11.41
CA ARG A 28 17.90 2.67 10.82
C ARG A 28 16.55 2.65 11.52
N PHE A 29 16.10 1.48 11.95
CA PHE A 29 14.77 1.29 12.55
C PHE A 29 14.90 0.67 13.95
N HIS A 30 14.21 1.25 14.93
CA HIS A 30 14.14 0.74 16.30
C HIS A 30 12.69 0.60 16.73
N ILE A 31 12.30 -0.61 17.12
CA ILE A 31 11.03 -0.83 17.81
C ILE A 31 11.29 -0.68 19.30
N SER A 32 10.77 0.39 19.91
CA SER A 32 10.94 0.63 21.36
C SER A 32 10.05 -0.25 22.22
N GLY A 33 8.90 -0.66 21.71
CA GLY A 33 7.99 -1.55 22.44
C GLY A 33 6.74 -1.87 21.66
N MET A 34 6.00 -2.86 22.15
CA MET A 34 4.78 -3.31 21.49
C MET A 34 3.62 -3.45 22.48
N VAL A 35 2.42 -3.00 22.10
CA VAL A 35 1.20 -3.28 22.85
C VAL A 35 0.62 -4.62 22.38
N VAL A 36 0.73 -5.64 23.24
CA VAL A 36 0.18 -6.98 23.04
C VAL A 36 -0.64 -7.34 24.28
N ARG A 37 -1.97 -7.37 24.14
CA ARG A 37 -2.89 -7.59 25.28
C ARG A 37 -2.76 -8.97 25.93
N ASP A 38 -2.53 -9.99 25.11
CA ASP A 38 -2.41 -11.37 25.54
C ASP A 38 -0.99 -11.63 26.07
N ILE A 39 -0.90 -12.11 27.32
CA ILE A 39 0.37 -12.29 28.04
C ILE A 39 1.24 -13.35 27.37
N GLU A 40 0.65 -14.48 26.99
CA GLU A 40 1.40 -15.61 26.43
C GLU A 40 1.89 -15.29 25.02
N LYS A 41 1.06 -14.63 24.21
CA LYS A 41 1.52 -14.07 22.92
C LYS A 41 2.59 -13.00 23.12
N GLY A 42 2.48 -12.16 24.15
CA GLY A 42 3.49 -11.16 24.48
C GLY A 42 4.84 -11.78 24.76
N LYS A 43 4.90 -12.78 25.64
CA LYS A 43 6.14 -13.53 25.96
C LYS A 43 6.74 -14.20 24.74
N ALA A 44 5.92 -14.85 23.91
CA ALA A 44 6.40 -15.48 22.68
C ALA A 44 7.04 -14.47 21.72
N MET A 45 6.47 -13.26 21.63
CA MET A 45 7.04 -12.17 20.81
C MET A 45 8.35 -11.63 21.42
N GLU A 46 8.43 -11.51 22.74
CA GLU A 46 9.65 -11.11 23.46
C GLU A 46 10.79 -12.11 23.21
N GLU A 47 10.51 -13.41 23.35
CA GLU A 47 11.48 -14.47 23.12
C GLU A 47 11.93 -14.52 21.65
N GLN A 48 10.98 -14.42 20.71
CA GLN A 48 11.28 -14.54 19.29
C GLN A 48 12.02 -13.31 18.73
N TRP A 49 11.64 -12.10 19.16
CA TRP A 49 12.09 -10.85 18.51
C TRP A 49 12.97 -9.97 19.39
N GLY A 50 13.08 -10.26 20.69
CA GLY A 50 13.84 -9.43 21.64
C GLY A 50 13.23 -8.05 21.86
N VAL A 51 11.91 -7.89 21.65
CA VAL A 51 11.19 -6.61 21.81
C VAL A 51 10.27 -6.69 23.02
N THR A 52 10.37 -5.72 23.93
CA THR A 52 9.53 -5.64 25.12
C THR A 52 8.06 -5.45 24.78
N THR A 53 7.17 -6.21 25.42
CA THR A 53 5.73 -6.07 25.26
C THR A 53 5.06 -5.48 26.49
N TYR A 54 4.07 -4.61 26.24
CA TYR A 54 3.22 -3.97 27.23
C TYR A 54 1.78 -4.42 27.01
N ARG A 55 0.95 -4.41 28.06
CA ARG A 55 -0.45 -4.85 27.95
C ARG A 55 -1.39 -3.73 27.54
N THR A 56 -1.01 -2.48 27.81
CA THR A 56 -1.77 -1.29 27.43
C THR A 56 -0.87 -0.20 26.84
N LEU A 57 -1.48 0.76 26.15
CA LEU A 57 -0.77 1.91 25.59
C LEU A 57 -0.14 2.76 26.70
N GLU A 58 -0.84 2.93 27.82
CA GLU A 58 -0.37 3.72 28.97
C GLU A 58 0.87 3.10 29.61
N GLN A 59 0.94 1.76 29.69
CA GLN A 59 2.13 1.07 30.20
C GLN A 59 3.33 1.27 29.27
N LEU A 60 3.11 1.20 27.96
CA LEU A 60 4.14 1.45 26.97
C LEU A 60 4.68 2.88 27.09
N LEU A 61 3.81 3.88 27.12
CA LEU A 61 4.19 5.30 27.13
C LEU A 61 4.83 5.75 28.45
N LYS A 62 4.69 4.98 29.54
CA LYS A 62 5.43 5.21 30.79
C LYS A 62 6.90 4.82 30.69
N SER A 63 7.23 3.89 29.81
CA SER A 63 8.57 3.30 29.68
C SER A 63 9.29 3.79 28.43
N GLU A 64 8.53 4.05 27.37
CA GLU A 64 9.03 4.33 26.04
C GLU A 64 8.61 5.72 25.56
N ALA A 65 9.50 6.34 24.77
CA ALA A 65 9.25 7.57 24.04
C ALA A 65 9.49 7.30 22.54
N PRO A 66 8.49 6.82 21.79
CA PRO A 66 8.57 6.65 20.34
C PRO A 66 8.30 7.96 19.59
N ASP A 67 8.88 8.12 18.40
CA ASP A 67 8.62 9.26 17.50
C ASP A 67 7.19 9.20 16.93
N PHE A 68 6.69 7.99 16.70
CA PHE A 68 5.32 7.70 16.29
C PHE A 68 4.95 6.25 16.65
N ILE A 69 3.65 5.94 16.54
CA ILE A 69 3.13 4.59 16.80
C ILE A 69 2.50 3.99 15.55
N VAL A 70 2.91 2.77 15.20
CA VAL A 70 2.27 1.96 14.16
C VAL A 70 1.04 1.27 14.74
N VAL A 71 -0.13 1.47 14.13
CA VAL A 71 -1.39 0.87 14.55
C VAL A 71 -1.73 -0.30 13.62
N SER A 72 -1.27 -1.49 14.00
CA SER A 72 -1.39 -2.76 13.25
C SER A 72 -2.41 -3.70 13.90
N VAL A 73 -3.66 -3.24 14.01
CA VAL A 73 -4.82 -4.00 14.48
C VAL A 73 -5.94 -3.98 13.43
N SER A 74 -7.08 -4.64 13.69
CA SER A 74 -8.24 -4.54 12.80
C SER A 74 -8.70 -3.08 12.66
N GLY A 75 -9.28 -2.70 11.51
CA GLY A 75 -9.69 -1.31 11.25
C GLY A 75 -10.59 -0.72 12.35
N ALA A 76 -11.56 -1.48 12.86
CA ALA A 76 -12.42 -1.04 13.96
C ALA A 76 -11.65 -0.76 15.26
N ALA A 77 -10.68 -1.61 15.63
CA ALA A 77 -9.84 -1.36 16.79
C ALA A 77 -8.83 -0.23 16.52
N GLY A 78 -8.35 -0.12 15.28
CA GLY A 78 -7.39 0.89 14.84
C GLY A 78 -7.96 2.29 14.97
N MET A 79 -9.21 2.50 14.53
CA MET A 79 -9.92 3.77 14.68
C MET A 79 -9.95 4.27 16.14
N ASN A 80 -10.20 3.39 17.11
CA ASN A 80 -10.20 3.77 18.52
C ASN A 80 -8.82 4.20 19.02
N TYR A 81 -7.76 3.49 18.62
CA TYR A 81 -6.40 3.90 18.94
C TYR A 81 -6.00 5.21 18.26
N LEU A 82 -6.42 5.45 17.03
CA LEU A 82 -6.16 6.72 16.34
C LEU A 82 -6.78 7.92 17.08
N LEU A 83 -8.02 7.78 17.56
CA LEU A 83 -8.66 8.79 18.40
C LEU A 83 -7.88 9.03 19.70
N GLN A 84 -7.48 7.95 20.39
CA GLN A 84 -6.71 8.05 21.63
C GLN A 84 -5.33 8.70 21.41
N LEU A 85 -4.61 8.30 20.36
CA LEU A 85 -3.28 8.83 20.03
C LEU A 85 -3.33 10.32 19.66
N ALA A 86 -4.37 10.73 18.93
CA ALA A 86 -4.58 12.13 18.60
C ALA A 86 -4.86 12.99 19.83
N GLU A 87 -5.66 12.48 20.78
CA GLU A 87 -5.96 13.19 22.05
C GLU A 87 -4.69 13.46 22.87
N ILE A 88 -3.75 12.51 22.89
CA ILE A 88 -2.47 12.65 23.60
C ILE A 88 -1.34 13.25 22.74
N GLY A 89 -1.63 13.65 21.49
CA GLY A 89 -0.68 14.34 20.61
C GLY A 89 0.42 13.46 20.01
N ILE A 90 0.25 12.14 19.96
CA ILE A 90 1.25 11.21 19.41
C ILE A 90 0.96 10.94 17.93
N PRO A 91 1.94 11.13 17.02
CA PRO A 91 1.77 10.78 15.61
C PRO A 91 1.56 9.28 15.40
N ALA A 92 0.76 8.91 14.40
CA ALA A 92 0.43 7.52 14.13
C ALA A 92 0.55 7.14 12.65
N LEU A 93 1.01 5.91 12.41
CA LEU A 93 0.97 5.24 11.11
C LEU A 93 -0.07 4.11 11.18
N ALA A 94 -1.22 4.28 10.55
CA ALA A 94 -2.31 3.31 10.56
C ALA A 94 -2.20 2.28 9.44
N GLU A 95 -2.60 1.04 9.68
CA GLU A 95 -2.91 0.09 8.61
C GLU A 95 -4.19 0.46 7.86
N THR A 96 -4.33 -0.03 6.63
CA THR A 96 -5.55 0.09 5.82
C THR A 96 -6.58 -1.01 6.14
N PRO A 97 -7.89 -0.74 5.99
CA PRO A 97 -8.50 0.57 5.78
C PRO A 97 -8.58 1.35 7.11
N PRO A 98 -8.63 2.70 7.07
CA PRO A 98 -8.60 3.52 8.28
C PRO A 98 -9.89 3.42 9.12
N ALA A 99 -11.03 3.09 8.50
CA ALA A 99 -12.31 2.86 9.16
C ALA A 99 -13.05 1.68 8.51
N PRO A 100 -14.07 1.10 9.15
CA PRO A 100 -14.83 -0.03 8.60
C PRO A 100 -15.93 0.35 7.60
N ASN A 101 -16.42 1.59 7.63
CA ASN A 101 -17.58 2.05 6.85
C ASN A 101 -17.59 3.57 6.69
N MET A 102 -18.59 4.09 5.95
CA MET A 102 -18.74 5.53 5.67
C MET A 102 -18.90 6.35 6.94
N GLU A 103 -19.71 5.89 7.90
CA GLU A 103 -19.90 6.59 9.18
C GLU A 103 -18.58 6.71 9.96
N GLY A 104 -17.73 5.67 9.89
CA GLY A 104 -16.39 5.69 10.45
C GLY A 104 -15.47 6.69 9.74
N LEU A 105 -15.51 6.76 8.41
CA LEU A 105 -14.72 7.74 7.65
C LEU A 105 -15.13 9.18 7.98
N GLU A 106 -16.43 9.44 8.11
CA GLU A 106 -16.98 10.72 8.55
C GLU A 106 -16.52 11.10 9.96
N LEU A 107 -16.54 10.13 10.89
CA LEU A 107 -16.04 10.34 12.25
C LEU A 107 -14.54 10.65 12.28
N LEU A 108 -13.73 9.90 11.52
CA LEU A 108 -12.29 10.18 11.38
C LEU A 108 -12.06 11.58 10.81
N TYR A 109 -12.85 12.00 9.84
CA TYR A 109 -12.75 13.35 9.30
C TYR A 109 -12.98 14.40 10.38
N ASP A 110 -14.10 14.31 11.11
CA ASP A 110 -14.48 15.31 12.12
C ASP A 110 -13.53 15.33 13.32
N LYS A 111 -13.01 14.17 13.73
CA LYS A 111 -12.19 14.03 14.94
C LYS A 111 -10.69 14.09 14.72
N LEU A 112 -10.21 13.81 13.51
CA LEU A 112 -8.78 13.66 13.24
C LEU A 112 -8.29 14.55 12.11
N ILE A 113 -9.00 14.57 10.97
CA ILE A 113 -8.57 15.39 9.83
C ILE A 113 -8.78 16.88 10.12
N VAL A 114 -9.98 17.27 10.58
CA VAL A 114 -10.30 18.68 10.88
C VAL A 114 -9.38 19.27 11.96
N PRO A 115 -9.10 18.57 13.07
CA PRO A 115 -8.18 19.07 14.10
C PRO A 115 -6.69 19.02 13.72
N GLY A 116 -6.34 18.44 12.56
CA GLY A 116 -4.95 18.34 12.12
C GLY A 116 -4.13 17.28 12.87
N ALA A 117 -4.75 16.16 13.24
CA ALA A 117 -4.05 15.04 13.86
C ALA A 117 -2.97 14.50 12.92
N ARG A 118 -1.78 14.18 13.47
CA ARG A 118 -0.60 13.74 12.72
C ARG A 118 -0.67 12.26 12.37
N ILE A 119 -1.61 11.91 11.50
CA ILE A 119 -1.90 10.52 11.14
C ILE A 119 -1.63 10.31 9.65
N GLN A 120 -0.83 9.30 9.35
CA GLN A 120 -0.59 8.79 8.00
C GLN A 120 -1.03 7.34 7.91
N VAL A 121 -1.24 6.82 6.71
CA VAL A 121 -1.71 5.45 6.47
C VAL A 121 -0.68 4.65 5.68
N ALA A 122 -0.38 3.43 6.13
CA ALA A 122 0.58 2.52 5.52
C ALA A 122 0.00 1.83 4.27
N GLU A 123 -0.46 2.60 3.29
CA GLU A 123 -0.83 2.10 1.95
C GLU A 123 0.44 1.81 1.14
N GLN A 124 0.96 0.59 1.30
CA GLN A 124 2.30 0.22 0.84
C GLN A 124 2.38 -0.03 -0.67
N TYR A 125 1.28 -0.35 -1.37
CA TYR A 125 1.36 -0.83 -2.75
C TYR A 125 2.01 0.18 -3.71
N GLN A 126 1.79 1.48 -3.51
CA GLN A 126 2.43 2.52 -4.34
C GLN A 126 3.95 2.59 -4.17
N TYR A 127 4.48 2.09 -3.05
CA TYR A 127 5.91 2.03 -2.72
C TYR A 127 6.55 0.69 -3.05
N HIS A 128 5.82 -0.23 -3.70
CA HIS A 128 6.47 -1.41 -4.26
C HIS A 128 7.45 -0.95 -5.35
N PRO A 129 8.67 -1.53 -5.42
CA PRO A 129 9.70 -1.11 -6.36
C PRO A 129 9.20 -0.92 -7.80
N ILE A 130 8.40 -1.88 -8.30
CA ILE A 130 7.86 -1.82 -9.67
C ILE A 130 6.85 -0.70 -9.86
N GLN A 131 6.10 -0.31 -8.82
CA GLN A 131 5.15 0.79 -8.90
C GLN A 131 5.86 2.14 -8.83
N GLU A 132 6.88 2.28 -7.98
CA GLU A 132 7.71 3.50 -7.98
C GLU A 132 8.42 3.68 -9.33
N ALA A 133 8.93 2.61 -9.94
CA ALA A 133 9.50 2.69 -11.29
C ALA A 133 8.48 3.15 -12.34
N ARG A 134 7.23 2.67 -12.27
CA ARG A 134 6.14 3.12 -13.16
C ARG A 134 5.76 4.57 -12.93
N LEU A 135 5.66 4.99 -11.67
CA LEU A 135 5.39 6.38 -11.30
C LEU A 135 6.53 7.30 -11.76
N ALA A 136 7.78 6.87 -11.66
CA ALA A 136 8.93 7.59 -12.19
C ALA A 136 8.89 7.70 -13.73
N ALA A 137 8.49 6.65 -14.44
CA ALA A 137 8.27 6.70 -15.89
C ALA A 137 7.17 7.71 -16.26
N ILE A 138 6.03 7.70 -15.55
CA ILE A 138 4.94 8.68 -15.75
C ILE A 138 5.44 10.10 -15.49
N ALA A 139 6.11 10.32 -14.35
CA ALA A 139 6.64 11.63 -13.96
C ALA A 139 7.70 12.17 -14.94
N SER A 140 8.42 11.30 -15.64
CA SER A 140 9.37 11.71 -16.69
C SER A 140 8.72 12.33 -17.93
N GLY A 141 7.39 12.18 -18.07
CA GLY A 141 6.63 12.65 -19.23
C GLY A 141 6.76 11.76 -20.47
N MET A 142 7.47 10.61 -20.38
CA MET A 142 7.73 9.76 -21.55
C MET A 142 6.48 9.16 -22.20
N LEU A 143 5.37 9.06 -21.45
CA LEU A 143 4.07 8.58 -21.96
C LEU A 143 3.17 9.71 -22.48
N GLY A 144 3.57 10.98 -22.38
CA GLY A 144 2.67 12.12 -22.60
C GLY A 144 1.61 12.22 -21.50
N LYS A 145 0.44 12.82 -21.80
CA LYS A 145 -0.69 12.82 -20.86
C LYS A 145 -1.21 11.38 -20.69
N VAL A 146 -1.24 10.89 -19.45
CA VAL A 146 -1.86 9.60 -19.10
C VAL A 146 -3.38 9.72 -19.18
N THR A 147 -4.02 8.75 -19.84
CA THR A 147 -5.47 8.72 -20.08
C THR A 147 -6.13 7.45 -19.55
N GLU A 148 -5.39 6.37 -19.35
CA GLU A 148 -5.96 5.09 -18.90
C GLU A 148 -4.99 4.30 -18.03
N THR A 149 -5.52 3.56 -17.06
CA THR A 149 -4.78 2.50 -16.37
C THR A 149 -5.67 1.30 -16.07
N THR A 150 -5.13 0.09 -16.23
CA THR A 150 -5.75 -1.13 -15.72
C THR A 150 -4.94 -1.66 -14.54
N VAL A 151 -5.60 -1.98 -13.44
CA VAL A 151 -4.98 -2.47 -12.21
C VAL A 151 -5.58 -3.80 -11.78
N SER A 152 -4.73 -4.82 -11.73
CA SER A 152 -5.02 -6.19 -11.31
C SER A 152 -3.94 -6.68 -10.34
N ILE A 153 -3.89 -6.08 -9.14
CA ILE A 153 -2.81 -6.31 -8.17
C ILE A 153 -3.35 -6.68 -6.79
N SER A 154 -4.32 -5.94 -6.28
CA SER A 154 -4.83 -6.10 -4.92
C SER A 154 -6.30 -5.68 -4.83
N HIS A 155 -6.94 -6.01 -3.71
CA HIS A 155 -8.36 -5.79 -3.51
C HIS A 155 -8.71 -4.32 -3.30
N LEU A 156 -9.87 -3.92 -3.83
CA LEU A 156 -10.63 -2.70 -3.55
C LEU A 156 -9.73 -1.46 -3.36
N TYR A 157 -9.63 -0.93 -2.14
CA TYR A 157 -8.95 0.33 -1.84
C TYR A 157 -7.47 0.33 -2.25
N HIS A 158 -6.76 -0.80 -2.18
CA HIS A 158 -5.38 -0.89 -2.67
C HIS A 158 -5.33 -0.73 -4.20
N GLY A 159 -6.26 -1.37 -4.91
CA GLY A 159 -6.40 -1.23 -6.35
C GLY A 159 -6.79 0.20 -6.76
N VAL A 160 -7.74 0.80 -6.05
CA VAL A 160 -8.14 2.20 -6.24
C VAL A 160 -6.97 3.16 -6.00
N SER A 161 -6.18 2.94 -4.93
CA SER A 161 -4.99 3.74 -4.64
C SER A 161 -4.05 3.77 -5.83
N LEU A 162 -3.73 2.60 -6.38
CA LEU A 162 -2.86 2.49 -7.56
C LEU A 162 -3.49 3.15 -8.80
N ILE A 163 -4.78 2.93 -9.06
CA ILE A 163 -5.48 3.60 -10.17
C ILE A 163 -5.32 5.12 -10.06
N ARG A 164 -5.61 5.68 -8.87
CA ARG A 164 -5.52 7.14 -8.67
C ARG A 164 -4.11 7.66 -8.86
N LYS A 165 -3.12 6.96 -8.30
CA LYS A 165 -1.70 7.32 -8.41
C LYS A 165 -1.20 7.29 -9.86
N MET A 166 -1.55 6.25 -10.62
CA MET A 166 -1.12 6.14 -12.02
C MET A 166 -1.80 7.18 -12.92
N LEU A 167 -3.07 7.50 -12.67
CA LEU A 167 -3.81 8.52 -13.44
C LEU A 167 -3.51 9.97 -13.01
N GLY A 168 -2.86 10.16 -11.86
CA GLY A 168 -2.68 11.48 -11.25
C GLY A 168 -4.01 12.15 -10.90
N VAL A 169 -5.03 11.38 -10.52
CA VAL A 169 -6.31 11.90 -9.99
C VAL A 169 -6.22 12.01 -8.47
N ALA A 170 -6.91 12.99 -7.91
CA ALA A 170 -6.99 13.25 -6.49
C ALA A 170 -8.40 12.89 -5.97
N PHE A 171 -9.28 13.87 -5.84
CA PHE A 171 -10.61 13.74 -5.24
C PHE A 171 -11.73 14.19 -6.20
N GLU A 172 -11.49 14.06 -7.51
CA GLU A 172 -12.50 14.35 -8.53
C GLU A 172 -13.74 13.47 -8.35
N GLU A 173 -14.88 13.97 -8.83
CA GLU A 173 -16.07 13.15 -9.01
C GLU A 173 -15.78 12.04 -10.04
N VAL A 174 -16.36 10.86 -9.83
CA VAL A 174 -16.15 9.70 -10.71
C VAL A 174 -17.44 8.92 -10.92
N LYS A 175 -17.66 8.46 -12.15
CA LYS A 175 -18.75 7.54 -12.49
C LYS A 175 -18.22 6.12 -12.48
N ILE A 176 -18.85 5.25 -11.70
CA ILE A 176 -18.40 3.88 -11.48
C ILE A 176 -19.42 2.91 -12.04
N ARG A 177 -18.97 2.05 -12.95
CA ARG A 177 -19.70 0.88 -13.43
C ARG A 177 -18.94 -0.36 -13.02
N ALA A 178 -19.61 -1.36 -12.50
CA ALA A 178 -18.92 -2.56 -12.05
C ALA A 178 -19.77 -3.81 -12.20
N MET A 179 -19.10 -4.97 -12.24
CA MET A 179 -19.73 -6.27 -12.21
C MET A 179 -18.87 -7.27 -11.42
N ARG A 180 -19.52 -8.27 -10.83
CA ARG A 180 -18.88 -9.43 -10.21
C ARG A 180 -19.14 -10.67 -11.04
N PHE A 181 -18.09 -11.42 -11.30
CA PHE A 181 -18.12 -12.70 -11.99
C PHE A 181 -17.59 -13.79 -11.06
N GLU A 182 -18.27 -14.94 -11.00
CA GLU A 182 -17.86 -16.09 -10.19
C GLU A 182 -17.49 -17.28 -11.08
N SER A 183 -16.39 -17.94 -10.74
CA SER A 183 -15.98 -19.20 -11.39
C SER A 183 -15.09 -20.06 -10.48
N ASN A 184 -14.97 -21.35 -10.79
CA ASN A 184 -14.25 -22.34 -9.97
C ASN A 184 -12.80 -22.52 -10.41
N TRP A 185 -11.84 -22.25 -9.53
CA TRP A 185 -10.40 -22.23 -9.83
C TRP A 185 -9.63 -23.12 -8.86
N VAL A 186 -8.47 -23.63 -9.28
CA VAL A 186 -7.59 -24.41 -8.39
C VAL A 186 -7.10 -23.51 -7.25
N SER A 187 -7.13 -24.04 -6.02
CA SER A 187 -6.65 -23.34 -4.83
C SER A 187 -5.16 -23.03 -4.93
N GLY A 188 -4.78 -21.82 -4.51
CA GLY A 188 -3.39 -21.39 -4.45
C GLY A 188 -2.82 -21.40 -3.03
N PRO A 189 -1.57 -20.95 -2.87
CA PRO A 189 -0.97 -20.69 -1.58
C PRO A 189 -1.83 -19.78 -0.68
N THR A 190 -1.78 -20.03 0.62
CA THR A 190 -2.38 -19.19 1.65
C THR A 190 -1.29 -18.56 2.53
N ARG A 191 -1.68 -17.88 3.61
CA ARG A 191 -0.72 -17.45 4.64
C ARG A 191 -0.06 -18.61 5.37
N SER A 192 -0.65 -19.80 5.32
CA SER A 192 -0.11 -21.01 5.96
C SER A 192 0.83 -21.80 5.05
N GLY A 193 1.00 -21.39 3.80
CA GLY A 193 1.90 -22.02 2.84
C GLY A 193 1.22 -22.52 1.57
N PRO A 194 1.94 -23.31 0.75
CA PRO A 194 1.45 -23.91 -0.49
C PRO A 194 0.24 -24.84 -0.28
N PRO A 195 -0.61 -25.04 -1.31
CA PRO A 195 -1.70 -26.00 -1.24
C PRO A 195 -1.16 -27.44 -1.15
N THR A 196 -1.85 -28.29 -0.39
CA THR A 196 -1.53 -29.73 -0.23
C THR A 196 -2.50 -30.65 -0.97
N GLU A 197 -3.54 -30.09 -1.59
CA GLU A 197 -4.56 -30.80 -2.35
C GLU A 197 -4.89 -30.04 -3.64
N ASP A 198 -5.20 -30.76 -4.72
CA ASP A 198 -5.76 -30.18 -5.95
C ASP A 198 -7.27 -30.03 -5.79
N LYS A 199 -7.72 -28.79 -5.55
CA LYS A 199 -9.12 -28.49 -5.26
C LYS A 199 -9.59 -27.25 -5.97
N LEU A 200 -10.71 -27.38 -6.68
CA LEU A 200 -11.45 -26.26 -7.22
C LEU A 200 -12.23 -25.53 -6.11
N ILE A 201 -12.08 -24.22 -6.04
CA ILE A 201 -12.80 -23.32 -5.15
C ILE A 201 -13.49 -22.22 -5.95
N ALA A 202 -14.68 -21.81 -5.53
CA ALA A 202 -15.34 -20.64 -6.09
C ALA A 202 -14.51 -19.39 -5.80
N SER A 203 -14.23 -18.60 -6.85
CA SER A 203 -13.53 -17.33 -6.73
C SER A 203 -14.31 -16.20 -7.40
N GLN A 204 -14.31 -15.05 -6.73
CA GLN A 204 -14.98 -13.83 -7.15
C GLN A 204 -13.98 -12.91 -7.84
N ARG A 205 -14.29 -12.53 -9.08
CA ARG A 205 -13.58 -11.52 -9.84
C ARG A 205 -14.46 -10.29 -9.99
N ASP A 206 -13.92 -9.16 -9.57
CA ASP A 206 -14.57 -7.87 -9.65
C ASP A 206 -13.92 -7.05 -10.75
N LEU A 207 -14.77 -6.53 -11.65
CA LEU A 207 -14.39 -5.68 -12.77
C LEU A 207 -15.11 -4.35 -12.61
N ALA A 208 -14.38 -3.24 -12.60
CA ALA A 208 -14.97 -1.91 -12.51
C ALA A 208 -14.27 -0.90 -13.41
N TRP A 209 -15.06 0.02 -13.96
CA TRP A 209 -14.63 1.19 -14.71
C TRP A 209 -14.91 2.43 -13.87
N LEU A 210 -13.86 3.18 -13.58
CA LEU A 210 -13.86 4.44 -12.85
C LEU A 210 -13.61 5.56 -13.88
N ASP A 211 -14.69 6.16 -14.36
CA ASP A 211 -14.70 7.19 -15.40
C ASP A 211 -14.65 8.58 -14.75
N PHE A 212 -13.49 9.24 -14.86
CA PHE A 212 -13.24 10.61 -14.40
C PHE A 212 -13.52 11.66 -15.49
N GLY A 213 -14.10 11.27 -16.63
CA GLY A 213 -14.40 12.12 -17.77
C GLY A 213 -13.26 12.20 -18.79
N ASP A 214 -12.05 12.56 -18.35
CA ASP A 214 -10.87 12.67 -19.23
C ASP A 214 -9.83 11.55 -19.04
N ARG A 215 -10.04 10.71 -18.02
CA ARG A 215 -9.18 9.58 -17.63
C ARG A 215 -10.04 8.40 -17.21
N LEU A 216 -9.59 7.19 -17.52
CA LEU A 216 -10.30 5.95 -17.20
C LEU A 216 -9.44 5.01 -16.34
N GLY A 217 -9.95 4.68 -15.15
CA GLY A 217 -9.40 3.62 -14.31
C GLY A 217 -10.15 2.32 -14.52
N ILE A 218 -9.43 1.21 -14.71
CA ILE A 218 -10.02 -0.13 -14.81
C ILE A 218 -9.49 -0.96 -13.64
N TYR A 219 -10.39 -1.34 -12.74
CA TYR A 219 -10.11 -2.28 -11.67
C TYR A 219 -10.50 -3.68 -12.12
N ASP A 220 -9.60 -4.64 -11.98
CA ASP A 220 -9.80 -6.02 -12.36
C ASP A 220 -9.11 -6.92 -11.36
N PHE A 221 -9.81 -7.42 -10.36
CA PHE A 221 -9.17 -8.24 -9.33
C PHE A 221 -9.99 -9.46 -8.99
N THR A 222 -9.29 -10.58 -8.92
CA THR A 222 -9.86 -11.81 -8.36
C THR A 222 -9.40 -11.99 -6.93
N LYS A 223 -10.32 -12.36 -6.04
CA LYS A 223 -10.01 -12.67 -4.65
C LYS A 223 -8.80 -13.61 -4.55
N ASP A 224 -7.85 -13.22 -3.69
CA ASP A 224 -6.59 -13.93 -3.42
C ASP A 224 -5.63 -14.10 -4.62
N GLN A 225 -5.84 -13.37 -5.73
CA GLN A 225 -5.01 -13.44 -6.93
C GLN A 225 -3.51 -13.23 -6.66
N HIS A 226 -3.14 -12.34 -5.73
CA HIS A 226 -1.76 -12.02 -5.40
C HIS A 226 -0.93 -13.20 -4.86
N ARG A 227 -1.58 -14.33 -4.50
CA ARG A 227 -0.92 -15.58 -4.09
C ARG A 227 -1.06 -16.70 -5.09
N SER A 228 -1.90 -16.52 -6.11
CA SER A 228 -2.22 -17.57 -7.07
C SER A 228 -1.02 -17.90 -7.95
N TRP A 229 -0.82 -19.19 -8.22
CA TRP A 229 0.17 -19.64 -9.21
C TRP A 229 -0.38 -19.64 -10.64
N ILE A 230 -1.69 -19.56 -10.80
CA ILE A 230 -2.38 -19.67 -12.10
C ILE A 230 -2.98 -18.34 -12.56
N ARG A 231 -2.69 -17.25 -11.83
CA ARG A 231 -3.11 -15.89 -12.17
C ARG A 231 -1.99 -14.92 -11.93
N SER A 232 -1.68 -14.15 -12.97
CA SER A 232 -0.71 -13.07 -12.88
C SER A 232 -1.34 -11.82 -12.28
N ASN A 233 -0.57 -11.07 -11.51
CA ASN A 233 -0.88 -9.66 -11.30
C ASN A 233 -0.56 -8.89 -12.58
N HIS A 234 -1.40 -7.93 -12.93
CA HIS A 234 -1.26 -7.13 -14.13
C HIS A 234 -1.44 -5.65 -13.81
N LEU A 235 -0.62 -4.79 -14.43
CA LEU A 235 -0.88 -3.35 -14.47
C LEU A 235 -0.42 -2.76 -15.80
N SER A 236 -1.30 -1.96 -16.39
CA SER A 236 -1.00 -1.16 -17.58
C SER A 236 -1.30 0.32 -17.36
N VAL A 237 -0.56 1.17 -18.06
CA VAL A 237 -0.75 2.63 -18.09
C VAL A 237 -0.63 3.09 -19.53
N ARG A 238 -1.60 3.84 -20.03
CA ARG A 238 -1.58 4.39 -21.38
C ARG A 238 -1.61 5.91 -21.34
N GLY A 239 -0.77 6.51 -22.16
CA GLY A 239 -0.80 7.94 -22.45
C GLY A 239 -0.67 8.22 -23.93
N GLU A 240 -0.76 9.49 -24.29
CA GLU A 240 -0.75 9.97 -25.67
C GLU A 240 0.46 9.51 -26.51
N ARG A 241 1.59 9.21 -25.84
CA ARG A 241 2.87 8.91 -26.50
C ARG A 241 3.41 7.52 -26.21
N GLY A 242 2.69 6.71 -25.44
CA GLY A 242 3.17 5.38 -25.11
C GLY A 242 2.33 4.62 -24.10
N GLU A 243 2.78 3.41 -23.83
CA GLU A 243 2.15 2.47 -22.92
C GLU A 243 3.22 1.80 -22.05
N ILE A 244 2.86 1.59 -20.78
CA ILE A 244 3.47 0.57 -19.94
C ILE A 244 2.49 -0.59 -19.87
N PHE A 245 2.96 -1.81 -20.19
CA PHE A 245 2.18 -3.03 -20.07
C PHE A 245 3.02 -4.07 -19.31
N ASP A 246 2.72 -4.22 -18.02
CA ASP A 246 3.53 -4.97 -17.05
C ASP A 246 4.98 -4.47 -16.97
N SER A 247 5.94 -5.19 -17.55
CA SER A 247 7.34 -4.77 -17.65
C SER A 247 7.65 -4.06 -18.96
N ARG A 248 6.82 -4.21 -19.99
CA ARG A 248 7.09 -3.65 -21.32
C ARG A 248 6.75 -2.18 -21.34
N VAL A 249 7.60 -1.38 -21.97
CA VAL A 249 7.37 0.05 -22.18
C VAL A 249 7.55 0.34 -23.66
N ILE A 250 6.50 0.87 -24.29
CA ILE A 250 6.53 1.22 -25.72
C ILE A 250 6.22 2.71 -25.83
N ILE A 251 7.10 3.46 -26.47
CA ILE A 251 6.95 4.92 -26.65
C ILE A 251 7.21 5.31 -28.10
N GLN A 252 6.58 6.39 -28.56
CA GLN A 252 6.89 7.03 -29.83
C GLN A 252 7.62 8.35 -29.59
N GLN A 253 8.89 8.42 -30.00
CA GLN A 253 9.70 9.63 -29.87
C GLN A 253 9.25 10.73 -30.84
N GLU A 254 9.71 11.96 -30.62
CA GLU A 254 9.38 13.12 -31.49
C GLU A 254 9.96 12.97 -32.89
N THR A 255 11.05 12.19 -32.99
CA THR A 255 11.66 11.75 -34.25
C THR A 255 10.81 10.74 -35.01
N THR A 256 9.62 10.38 -34.51
CA THR A 256 8.68 9.39 -35.06
C THR A 256 9.16 7.93 -35.00
N ILE A 257 10.29 7.67 -34.36
CA ILE A 257 10.84 6.32 -34.18
C ILE A 257 10.21 5.68 -32.93
N PRO A 258 9.62 4.47 -33.04
CA PRO A 258 9.14 3.73 -31.88
C PRO A 258 10.32 3.15 -31.11
N LEU A 259 10.28 3.26 -29.78
CA LEU A 259 11.21 2.56 -28.89
C LEU A 259 10.46 1.52 -28.07
N GLN A 260 11.08 0.35 -27.97
CA GLN A 260 10.65 -0.73 -27.09
C GLN A 260 11.68 -0.87 -25.98
N LEU A 261 11.23 -0.68 -24.75
CA LEU A 261 12.02 -0.73 -23.53
C LEU A 261 11.38 -1.72 -22.56
N GLU A 262 12.10 -2.04 -21.50
CA GLU A 262 11.62 -2.94 -20.45
C GLU A 262 12.02 -2.41 -19.07
N LEU A 263 11.08 -2.47 -18.12
CA LEU A 263 11.32 -2.33 -16.68
C LEU A 263 12.05 -3.57 -16.17
N LYS A 264 13.38 -3.54 -16.27
CA LYS A 264 14.25 -4.65 -15.89
C LYS A 264 14.61 -4.56 -14.42
N ARG A 265 14.13 -5.52 -13.63
CA ARG A 265 14.51 -5.68 -12.23
C ARG A 265 15.95 -6.18 -12.13
N ILE A 266 16.75 -5.56 -11.28
CA ILE A 266 18.14 -5.94 -11.03
C ILE A 266 18.28 -6.40 -9.57
N ASN A 267 18.37 -7.71 -9.36
CA ASN A 267 18.72 -8.26 -8.05
C ASN A 267 20.24 -8.50 -7.97
N LYS A 268 20.76 -8.53 -6.74
CA LYS A 268 22.10 -8.96 -6.38
C LYS A 268 22.06 -10.37 -5.80
N GLY A 269 23.22 -11.04 -5.79
CA GLY A 269 23.35 -12.42 -5.30
C GLY A 269 22.97 -13.50 -6.32
N GLU A 270 22.68 -13.13 -7.56
CA GLU A 270 22.50 -14.08 -8.68
C GLU A 270 23.85 -14.38 -9.36
N LEU A 271 24.04 -15.62 -9.82
CA LEU A 271 25.27 -16.08 -10.51
C LEU A 271 26.54 -15.82 -9.67
N GLU A 272 27.55 -15.16 -10.24
CA GLU A 272 28.84 -14.85 -9.58
C GLU A 272 28.81 -13.52 -8.79
N ASN A 273 27.63 -12.93 -8.56
CA ASN A 273 27.49 -11.68 -7.81
C ASN A 273 27.65 -11.90 -6.29
N GLN A 274 28.77 -11.46 -5.71
CA GLN A 274 29.11 -11.67 -4.29
C GLN A 274 28.63 -10.54 -3.35
N GLU A 275 27.75 -9.65 -3.80
CA GLU A 275 27.34 -8.46 -3.03
C GLU A 275 26.24 -8.77 -1.98
N GLY A 276 25.64 -9.96 -2.04
CA GLY A 276 24.54 -10.40 -1.17
C GLY A 276 23.18 -10.46 -1.88
N TYR A 277 22.16 -10.98 -1.20
CA TYR A 277 20.81 -11.20 -1.79
C TYR A 277 19.86 -10.05 -1.49
N PHE A 278 19.76 -9.10 -2.41
CA PHE A 278 18.83 -7.96 -2.28
C PHE A 278 18.45 -7.37 -3.65
N LEU A 279 17.39 -6.57 -3.69
CA LEU A 279 17.05 -5.78 -4.86
C LEU A 279 17.98 -4.56 -4.97
N GLN A 280 18.71 -4.39 -6.08
CA GLN A 280 19.43 -3.15 -6.36
C GLN A 280 18.46 -2.05 -6.82
N GLY A 281 17.57 -2.37 -7.77
CA GLY A 281 16.67 -1.39 -8.37
C GLY A 281 15.97 -1.90 -9.63
N ILE A 282 15.37 -0.97 -10.38
CA ILE A 282 14.70 -1.23 -11.65
C ILE A 282 15.21 -0.26 -12.71
N LEU A 283 15.76 -0.83 -13.79
CA LEU A 283 16.24 -0.11 -14.98
C LEU A 283 15.14 -0.02 -16.03
N CYS A 284 15.16 1.06 -16.82
CA CYS A 284 14.43 1.16 -18.08
C CYS A 284 15.36 1.77 -19.14
N GLY A 285 15.77 0.96 -20.12
CA GLY A 285 16.88 1.32 -20.99
C GLY A 285 18.17 1.50 -20.17
N GLU A 286 18.75 2.70 -20.22
CA GLU A 286 19.96 3.07 -19.49
C GLU A 286 19.71 3.78 -18.15
N ARG A 287 18.45 4.03 -17.78
CA ARG A 287 18.10 4.84 -16.61
C ARG A 287 17.58 3.97 -15.47
N TRP A 288 18.05 4.24 -14.26
CA TRP A 288 17.40 3.74 -13.04
C TRP A 288 16.11 4.53 -12.80
N LEU A 289 14.97 3.85 -12.90
CA LEU A 289 13.68 4.44 -12.54
C LEU A 289 13.35 4.22 -11.06
N TYR A 290 13.99 3.23 -10.44
CA TYR A 290 13.93 2.98 -9.01
C TYR A 290 15.27 2.44 -8.54
N GLU A 291 15.77 2.98 -7.43
CA GLU A 291 16.93 2.46 -6.70
C GLU A 291 16.48 2.11 -5.29
N ASN A 292 16.84 0.92 -4.80
CA ASN A 292 16.38 0.46 -3.48
C ASN A 292 17.09 1.26 -2.37
N PRO A 293 16.38 2.13 -1.63
CA PRO A 293 16.99 2.97 -0.60
C PRO A 293 17.38 2.19 0.66
N PHE A 294 17.08 0.88 0.70
CA PHE A 294 17.38 -0.03 1.79
C PHE A 294 18.44 -1.07 1.42
N ALA A 295 19.02 -1.01 0.22
CA ALA A 295 20.14 -1.88 -0.13
C ALA A 295 21.30 -1.70 0.89
N PRO A 296 21.99 -2.77 1.32
CA PRO A 296 21.87 -4.16 0.85
C PRO A 296 20.94 -5.05 1.70
N ALA A 297 19.98 -4.47 2.44
CA ALA A 297 19.09 -5.24 3.30
C ALA A 297 18.27 -6.27 2.50
N ARG A 298 18.24 -7.51 2.99
CA ARG A 298 17.50 -8.62 2.37
C ARG A 298 16.02 -8.53 2.72
N LEU A 299 15.34 -7.60 2.05
CA LEU A 299 13.90 -7.39 2.13
C LEU A 299 13.23 -7.75 0.81
N TYR A 300 12.03 -8.33 0.87
CA TYR A 300 11.19 -8.50 -0.32
C TYR A 300 10.30 -7.26 -0.55
N ASP A 301 9.58 -7.21 -1.67
CA ASP A 301 8.89 -5.99 -2.14
C ASP A 301 7.92 -5.36 -1.12
N ASP A 302 7.10 -6.13 -0.39
CA ASP A 302 6.23 -5.51 0.63
C ASP A 302 7.05 -4.94 1.80
N GLU A 303 8.16 -5.61 2.19
CA GLU A 303 9.00 -5.14 3.29
C GLU A 303 9.77 -3.88 2.90
N ILE A 304 10.23 -3.79 1.66
CA ILE A 304 10.80 -2.57 1.08
C ILE A 304 9.75 -1.45 1.13
N ALA A 305 8.53 -1.73 0.67
CA ALA A 305 7.45 -0.74 0.65
C ALA A 305 7.03 -0.28 2.05
N ILE A 306 6.94 -1.20 3.03
CA ILE A 306 6.63 -0.88 4.42
C ILE A 306 7.80 -0.12 5.07
N ALA A 307 9.06 -0.45 4.74
CA ALA A 307 10.21 0.32 5.19
C ALA A 307 10.17 1.75 4.63
N SER A 308 9.71 1.94 3.38
CA SER A 308 9.43 3.26 2.81
C SER A 308 8.34 4.00 3.59
N CYS A 309 7.25 3.34 3.98
CA CYS A 309 6.22 3.94 4.84
C CYS A 309 6.79 4.39 6.19
N LEU A 310 7.62 3.56 6.85
CA LEU A 310 8.26 3.91 8.13
C LEU A 310 9.21 5.10 7.98
N GLN A 311 10.05 5.11 6.95
CA GLN A 311 10.97 6.22 6.71
C GLN A 311 10.20 7.51 6.43
N LYS A 312 9.23 7.48 5.51
CA LYS A 312 8.44 8.66 5.15
C LYS A 312 7.59 9.16 6.32
N MET A 313 7.14 8.27 7.21
CA MET A 313 6.47 8.66 8.45
C MET A 313 7.43 9.40 9.38
N ALA A 314 8.66 8.92 9.53
CA ALA A 314 9.67 9.63 10.30
C ALA A 314 9.99 11.01 9.70
N ASP A 315 10.09 11.09 8.37
CA ASP A 315 10.30 12.37 7.68
C ASP A 315 9.15 13.34 7.95
N TYR A 316 7.89 12.88 7.83
CA TYR A 316 6.68 13.64 8.18
C TYR A 316 6.67 14.09 9.65
N VAL A 317 7.09 13.21 10.58
CA VAL A 317 7.20 13.56 12.00
C VAL A 317 8.23 14.68 12.23
N ASN A 318 9.24 14.77 11.37
CA ASN A 318 10.27 15.81 11.41
C ASN A 318 9.94 17.04 10.52
N GLY A 319 8.70 17.19 10.07
CA GLY A 319 8.25 18.35 9.29
C GLY A 319 8.34 18.18 7.77
N GLY A 320 8.64 16.97 7.30
CA GLY A 320 8.55 16.59 5.89
C GLY A 320 7.10 16.49 5.39
N PRO A 321 6.91 16.20 4.08
CA PRO A 321 5.59 16.11 3.48
C PRO A 321 4.79 14.91 4.02
N GLU A 322 3.47 14.96 3.83
CA GLU A 322 2.63 13.78 4.00
C GLU A 322 3.05 12.68 3.03
N LEU A 323 2.95 11.42 3.48
CA LEU A 323 3.23 10.25 2.66
C LEU A 323 1.95 9.70 2.03
N TYR A 324 0.95 9.44 2.85
CA TYR A 324 -0.37 8.94 2.47
C TYR A 324 -1.35 9.39 3.54
N SER A 325 -2.05 10.48 3.23
CA SER A 325 -2.86 11.17 4.21
C SER A 325 -4.06 10.32 4.61
N LEU A 326 -4.61 10.59 5.80
CA LEU A 326 -5.86 9.97 6.22
C LEU A 326 -7.00 10.31 5.23
N ALA A 327 -6.97 11.48 4.60
CA ALA A 327 -7.92 11.86 3.55
C ALA A 327 -7.78 10.98 2.29
N ASP A 328 -6.56 10.71 1.84
CA ASP A 328 -6.32 9.83 0.68
C ASP A 328 -6.80 8.41 0.94
N ALA A 329 -6.52 7.87 2.12
CA ALA A 329 -6.99 6.56 2.54
C ALA A 329 -8.52 6.50 2.68
N SER A 330 -9.15 7.55 3.22
CA SER A 330 -10.61 7.67 3.27
C SER A 330 -11.22 7.69 1.88
N GLN A 331 -10.63 8.44 0.95
CA GLN A 331 -11.10 8.51 -0.43
C GLN A 331 -11.03 7.14 -1.12
N ASP A 332 -9.93 6.41 -1.00
CA ASP A 332 -9.81 5.08 -1.60
C ASP A 332 -10.77 4.07 -1.02
N HIS A 333 -10.96 4.10 0.30
CA HIS A 333 -11.90 3.22 0.95
C HIS A 333 -13.33 3.52 0.51
N TYR A 334 -13.69 4.81 0.42
CA TYR A 334 -14.96 5.28 -0.12
C TYR A 334 -15.20 4.82 -1.56
N LEU A 335 -14.24 5.03 -2.46
CA LEU A 335 -14.36 4.58 -3.85
C LEU A 335 -14.45 3.05 -3.95
N GLY A 336 -13.72 2.31 -3.10
CA GLY A 336 -13.87 0.85 -2.97
C GLY A 336 -15.29 0.44 -2.56
N MET A 337 -15.92 1.16 -1.62
CA MET A 337 -17.33 0.95 -1.25
C MET A 337 -18.29 1.30 -2.40
N MET A 338 -17.98 2.31 -3.22
CA MET A 338 -18.80 2.67 -4.38
C MET A 338 -18.69 1.64 -5.51
N ILE A 339 -17.52 1.00 -5.69
CA ILE A 339 -17.38 -0.17 -6.58
C ILE A 339 -18.29 -1.30 -6.12
N GLU A 340 -18.25 -1.67 -4.83
CA GLU A 340 -19.14 -2.71 -4.29
C GLU A 340 -20.62 -2.36 -4.47
N LYS A 341 -20.99 -1.09 -4.25
CA LYS A 341 -22.36 -0.60 -4.49
C LYS A 341 -22.77 -0.74 -5.96
N ALA A 342 -21.88 -0.41 -6.90
CA ALA A 342 -22.15 -0.57 -8.34
C ALA A 342 -22.32 -2.05 -8.71
N ILE A 343 -21.51 -2.94 -8.14
CA ILE A 343 -21.65 -4.40 -8.32
C ILE A 343 -23.03 -4.88 -7.83
N GLN A 344 -23.43 -4.49 -6.62
CA GLN A 344 -24.66 -4.97 -5.98
C GLN A 344 -25.92 -4.47 -6.66
N THR A 345 -25.91 -3.22 -7.13
CA THR A 345 -27.08 -2.59 -7.78
C THR A 345 -27.15 -2.89 -9.28
N GLY A 346 -26.00 -3.15 -9.92
CA GLY A 346 -25.90 -3.21 -11.39
C GLY A 346 -26.02 -1.84 -12.07
N GLU A 347 -26.11 -0.76 -11.29
CA GLU A 347 -26.28 0.60 -11.78
C GLU A 347 -24.94 1.34 -11.93
N THR A 348 -24.96 2.44 -12.68
CA THR A 348 -23.82 3.38 -12.68
C THR A 348 -23.91 4.27 -11.44
N ILE A 349 -22.91 4.19 -10.57
CA ILE A 349 -22.83 5.02 -9.36
C ILE A 349 -22.04 6.28 -9.67
N THR A 350 -22.60 7.45 -9.41
CA THR A 350 -21.84 8.71 -9.39
C THR A 350 -21.32 8.93 -7.97
N ALA A 351 -20.01 8.93 -7.80
CA ALA A 351 -19.34 9.14 -6.53
C ALA A 351 -18.86 10.60 -6.45
N PRO A 352 -19.60 11.49 -5.75
CA PRO A 352 -19.24 12.90 -5.66
C PRO A 352 -17.98 13.10 -4.82
N ARG A 353 -17.35 14.27 -5.01
CA ARG A 353 -16.26 14.75 -4.16
C ARG A 353 -16.68 14.76 -2.69
N GLN A 354 -15.85 14.17 -1.83
CA GLN A 354 -16.11 14.02 -0.41
C GLN A 354 -15.51 15.15 0.43
N ARG A 355 -16.03 15.36 1.63
CA ARG A 355 -15.65 16.47 2.52
C ARG A 355 -14.18 16.43 2.98
N TRP A 356 -13.55 15.26 3.01
CA TRP A 356 -12.12 15.11 3.35
C TRP A 356 -11.17 15.61 2.26
N ALA A 357 -11.67 15.99 1.09
CA ALA A 357 -10.88 16.55 0.00
C ALA A 357 -10.45 18.01 0.22
N ARG A 358 -10.17 18.45 1.47
CA ARG A 358 -9.84 19.86 1.77
C ARG A 358 -8.56 20.28 1.03
N ASP A 359 -8.61 21.44 0.38
CA ASP A 359 -7.49 22.18 -0.25
C ASP A 359 -6.51 21.36 -1.12
N LYS A 360 -6.95 20.21 -1.67
CA LYS A 360 -6.17 19.31 -2.54
C LYS A 360 -6.86 18.96 -3.84
#